data_AF-A0A8T6QIB5-F1
#
_entry.id   AF-A0A8T6QIB5-F1
#
_cell.length_a   1.000
_cell.length_b   1.000
_cell.length_c   1.000
_cell.angle_alpha   90.00
_cell.angle_beta   90.00
_cell.angle_gamma   90.00
#
_symmetry.space_group_name_H-M   'P 1'
#
loop_
_entity.id
_entity.type
_entity.pdbx_description
1 polymer ?
#
loop_
_entity_poly.entity_id
_entity_poly.type
_entity_poly.pdbx_seq_one_letter_code
_entity_poly.pdbx_strand_id
1 'polypeptide(L)'
;GWLPLAFALDWNRPPRQMNSTSFFYNHSSQWRYEKVSAQELLSPLADASKYSGHLIDFNVRAERMGWLPSAPQLGRNPLGIKAEADKAGLSPTEFTAQALKSGDLRMACEQPDSGSNHPRNLFVWRSNLLGSSGKGHE
;
A
#
# COMPACT_ATOMS: atom_id res chain seq x y z
N GLY A 1 -0.09 8.48 26.72
CA GLY A 1 1.37 8.51 26.79
C GLY A 1 2.06 7.59 25.80
N TRP A 2 1.59 6.34 25.63
CA TRP A 2 2.35 5.35 24.86
C TRP A 2 2.42 5.59 23.34
N LEU A 3 1.36 6.14 22.72
CA LEU A 3 1.33 6.35 21.27
C LEU A 3 2.46 7.28 20.76
N PRO A 4 2.73 8.45 21.39
CA PRO A 4 3.92 9.24 21.07
C PRO A 4 5.23 8.48 21.23
N LEU A 5 5.41 7.73 22.32
CA LEU A 5 6.60 6.92 22.55
C LEU A 5 6.79 5.82 21.50
N ALA A 6 5.73 5.08 21.16
CA ALA A 6 5.78 3.94 20.26
C ALA A 6 6.08 4.32 18.81
N PHE A 7 5.65 5.51 18.39
CA PHE A 7 5.77 5.99 17.01
C PHE A 7 6.60 7.26 16.86
N ALA A 8 7.36 7.65 17.90
CA ALA A 8 8.20 8.85 17.95
C ALA A 8 7.47 10.16 17.60
N LEU A 9 6.22 10.32 18.03
CA LEU A 9 5.39 11.50 17.68
C LEU A 9 5.75 12.75 18.45
N ASP A 10 6.59 12.62 19.47
CA ASP A 10 7.27 13.72 20.15
C ASP A 10 8.39 14.34 19.29
N TRP A 11 8.91 13.60 18.30
CA TRP A 11 9.94 14.08 17.37
C TRP A 11 9.42 14.39 15.97
N ASN A 12 8.60 13.52 15.39
CA ASN A 12 8.13 13.67 14.02
C ASN A 12 6.71 13.12 13.81
N ARG A 13 5.95 13.75 12.91
CA ARG A 13 4.57 13.37 12.59
C ARG A 13 4.34 13.53 11.08
N PRO A 14 3.60 12.62 10.42
CA PRO A 14 2.99 11.38 10.94
C PRO A 14 3.91 10.14 10.82
N PRO A 15 3.62 9.03 11.52
CA PRO A 15 4.28 7.74 11.30
C PRO A 15 3.70 7.02 10.07
N ARG A 16 4.36 5.95 9.62
CA ARG A 16 3.86 5.08 8.54
C ARG A 16 3.20 3.82 9.11
N GLN A 17 1.91 3.92 9.42
CA GLN A 17 1.11 2.76 9.78
C GLN A 17 0.62 2.02 8.53
N MET A 18 0.43 0.71 8.64
CA MET A 18 -0.05 -0.15 7.56
C MET A 18 -0.98 -1.24 8.11
N ASN A 19 -2.08 -1.54 7.42
CA ASN A 19 -2.94 -2.65 7.76
C ASN A 19 -2.36 -3.98 7.20
N SER A 20 -2.00 -4.91 8.08
CA SER A 20 -1.19 -6.07 7.70
C SER A 20 -1.89 -7.08 6.78
N THR A 21 -3.23 -7.17 6.80
CA THR A 21 -3.96 -8.08 5.90
C THR A 21 -3.67 -7.76 4.44
N SER A 22 -3.85 -6.50 4.02
CA SER A 22 -3.55 -6.07 2.65
C SER A 22 -2.06 -6.17 2.34
N PHE A 23 -1.20 -5.83 3.31
CA PHE A 23 0.25 -5.93 3.17
C PHE A 23 0.69 -7.36 2.82
N PHE A 24 0.27 -8.36 3.60
CA PHE A 24 0.66 -9.75 3.35
C PHE A 24 -0.07 -10.34 2.16
N TYR A 25 -1.35 -10.02 1.94
CA TYR A 25 -2.08 -10.45 0.74
C TYR A 25 -1.34 -10.06 -0.54
N ASN A 26 -0.78 -8.84 -0.58
CA ASN A 26 0.06 -8.35 -1.66
C ASN A 26 1.45 -9.01 -1.69
N HIS A 27 2.25 -8.87 -0.62
CA HIS A 27 3.69 -9.19 -0.64
C HIS A 27 4.04 -10.66 -0.39
N SER A 28 3.08 -11.48 0.03
CA SER A 28 3.21 -12.95 -0.04
C SER A 28 2.48 -13.52 -1.26
N SER A 29 2.01 -12.64 -2.15
CA SER A 29 1.41 -12.97 -3.44
C SER A 29 0.20 -13.90 -3.35
N GLN A 30 -0.50 -13.95 -2.20
CA GLN A 30 -1.71 -14.76 -2.01
C GLN A 30 -2.81 -14.39 -3.00
N TRP A 31 -2.86 -13.12 -3.42
CA TRP A 31 -3.76 -12.65 -4.48
C TRP A 31 -3.60 -13.39 -5.81
N ARG A 32 -2.43 -13.98 -6.10
CA ARG A 32 -2.21 -14.76 -7.33
C ARG A 32 -2.99 -16.08 -7.34
N TYR A 33 -3.47 -16.52 -6.19
CA TYR A 33 -4.18 -17.78 -5.98
C TYR A 33 -5.64 -17.56 -5.56
N GLU A 34 -6.14 -16.34 -5.73
CA GLU A 34 -7.49 -15.99 -5.32
C GLU A 34 -8.54 -16.79 -6.08
N LYS A 35 -9.56 -17.24 -5.34
CA LYS A 35 -10.69 -17.98 -5.88
C LYS A 35 -12.01 -17.26 -5.67
N VAL A 36 -12.04 -16.30 -4.75
CA VAL A 36 -13.22 -15.50 -4.43
C VAL A 36 -13.24 -14.27 -5.33
N SER A 37 -14.34 -14.09 -6.06
CA SER A 37 -14.56 -12.89 -6.87
C SER A 37 -15.32 -11.82 -6.10
N ALA A 38 -15.10 -10.53 -6.41
CA ALA A 38 -15.96 -9.48 -5.88
C ALA A 38 -17.42 -9.64 -6.33
N GLN A 39 -17.62 -10.23 -7.52
CA GLN A 39 -18.92 -10.39 -8.17
C GLN A 39 -19.85 -11.33 -7.39
N GLU A 40 -19.33 -12.41 -6.81
CA GLU A 40 -20.14 -13.34 -6.00
C GLU A 40 -20.54 -12.77 -4.63
N LEU A 41 -19.90 -11.67 -4.21
CA LEU A 41 -20.20 -10.97 -2.95
C LEU A 41 -21.17 -9.81 -3.13
N LEU A 42 -21.50 -9.44 -4.37
CA LEU A 42 -22.41 -8.33 -4.65
C LEU A 42 -23.85 -8.69 -4.27
N SER A 43 -24.56 -7.69 -3.75
CA SER A 43 -26.02 -7.78 -3.62
C SER A 43 -26.65 -8.00 -5.00
N PRO A 44 -27.72 -8.82 -5.12
CA PRO A 44 -28.44 -8.99 -6.38
C PRO A 44 -29.09 -7.68 -6.90
N LEU A 45 -29.13 -6.63 -6.07
CA LEU A 45 -29.63 -5.29 -6.45
C LEU A 45 -28.51 -4.35 -6.94
N ALA A 46 -27.24 -4.76 -6.87
CA ALA A 46 -26.12 -3.93 -7.30
C ALA A 46 -25.93 -3.99 -8.82
N ASP A 47 -25.46 -2.87 -9.38
CA ASP A 47 -25.00 -2.84 -10.76
C ASP A 47 -23.59 -3.45 -10.86
N ALA A 48 -23.53 -4.73 -11.23
CA ALA A 48 -22.30 -5.52 -11.33
C ALA A 48 -21.24 -4.89 -12.25
N SER A 49 -21.64 -4.10 -13.25
CA SER A 49 -20.73 -3.48 -14.21
C SER A 49 -19.77 -2.47 -13.56
N LYS A 50 -20.17 -1.88 -12.42
CA LYS A 50 -19.37 -0.90 -11.66
C LYS A 50 -18.29 -1.53 -10.79
N TYR A 51 -18.35 -2.85 -10.58
CA TYR A 51 -17.51 -3.56 -9.61
C TYR A 51 -16.71 -4.68 -10.29
N SER A 52 -16.01 -4.36 -11.37
CA SER A 52 -15.09 -5.28 -12.05
C SER A 52 -13.68 -5.24 -11.45
N GLY A 53 -12.92 -6.32 -11.66
CA GLY A 53 -11.54 -6.46 -11.21
C GLY A 53 -11.36 -7.52 -10.12
N HIS A 54 -10.10 -7.78 -9.81
CA HIS A 54 -9.67 -8.70 -8.76
C HIS A 54 -9.88 -8.08 -7.36
N LEU A 55 -9.96 -8.87 -6.29
CA LEU A 55 -10.07 -8.32 -4.93
C LEU A 55 -8.92 -7.36 -4.58
N ILE A 56 -7.70 -7.65 -5.07
CA ILE A 56 -6.55 -6.75 -4.91
C ILE A 56 -6.74 -5.40 -5.64
N ASP A 57 -7.48 -5.35 -6.76
CA ASP A 57 -7.75 -4.10 -7.49
C ASP A 57 -8.60 -3.15 -6.64
N PHE A 58 -9.53 -3.68 -5.85
CA PHE A 58 -10.29 -2.88 -4.90
C PHE A 58 -9.41 -2.30 -3.79
N ASN A 59 -8.39 -3.05 -3.34
CA ASN A 59 -7.42 -2.54 -2.38
C ASN A 59 -6.57 -1.40 -2.97
N VAL A 60 -6.05 -1.58 -4.19
CA VAL A 60 -5.28 -0.53 -4.91
C VAL A 60 -6.14 0.73 -5.12
N ARG A 61 -7.41 0.57 -5.48
CA ARG A 61 -8.36 1.69 -5.62
C ARG A 61 -8.60 2.40 -4.28
N ALA A 62 -8.75 1.66 -3.18
CA ALA A 62 -8.91 2.21 -1.85
C ALA A 62 -7.66 2.98 -1.39
N GLU A 63 -6.46 2.44 -1.65
CA GLU A 63 -5.19 3.08 -1.32
C GLU A 63 -5.02 4.43 -2.03
N ARG A 64 -5.20 4.50 -3.35
CA ARG A 64 -5.06 5.76 -4.11
C ARG A 64 -6.12 6.81 -3.76
N MET A 65 -7.26 6.39 -3.18
CA MET A 65 -8.31 7.28 -2.69
C MET A 65 -8.10 7.72 -1.24
N GLY A 66 -7.03 7.26 -0.58
CA GLY A 66 -6.74 7.59 0.82
C GLY A 66 -7.63 6.88 1.83
N TRP A 67 -8.34 5.82 1.43
CA TRP A 67 -9.16 5.01 2.34
C TRP A 67 -8.34 4.03 3.16
N LEU A 68 -7.26 3.50 2.56
CA LEU A 68 -6.31 2.57 3.20
C LEU A 68 -4.88 3.10 3.06
N PRO A 69 -3.97 2.79 4.00
CA PRO A 69 -2.56 3.07 3.86
C PRO A 69 -1.88 2.12 2.85
N SER A 70 -0.69 2.50 2.39
CA SER A 70 0.16 1.72 1.48
C SER A 70 1.54 1.49 2.08
N ALA A 71 2.13 0.31 1.86
CA ALA A 71 3.52 0.03 2.21
C ALA A 71 4.12 -1.06 1.29
N PRO A 72 5.17 -0.74 0.51
CA PRO A 72 5.71 0.59 0.22
C PRO A 72 4.65 1.56 -0.34
N GLN A 73 4.86 2.87 -0.19
CA GLN A 73 3.86 3.88 -0.60
C GLN A 73 3.95 4.21 -2.09
N LEU A 74 5.13 4.63 -2.54
CA LEU A 74 5.40 5.09 -3.90
C LEU A 74 6.31 4.09 -4.61
N GLY A 75 6.17 3.97 -5.93
CA GLY A 75 7.00 3.10 -6.79
C GLY A 75 8.46 3.56 -6.93
N ARG A 76 8.89 4.56 -6.15
CA ARG A 76 10.25 5.12 -6.13
C ARG A 76 10.64 5.48 -4.70
N ASN A 77 11.92 5.73 -4.45
CA ASN A 77 12.40 6.15 -3.14
C ASN A 77 11.79 7.52 -2.74
N PRO A 78 10.98 7.61 -1.68
CA PRO A 78 10.30 8.86 -1.30
C PRO A 78 11.25 9.97 -0.86
N LEU A 79 12.49 9.65 -0.48
CA LEU A 79 13.48 10.66 -0.06
C LEU A 79 14.04 11.47 -1.25
N GLY A 80 13.92 10.97 -2.48
CA GLY A 80 14.35 11.68 -3.69
C GLY A 80 13.40 12.79 -4.15
N ILE A 81 12.12 12.72 -3.73
CA ILE A 81 11.04 13.58 -4.23
C ILE A 81 11.32 15.07 -3.99
N LYS A 82 11.90 15.44 -2.84
CA LYS A 82 12.23 16.84 -2.53
C LYS A 82 13.19 17.44 -3.56
N ALA A 83 14.24 16.70 -3.93
CA ALA A 83 15.23 17.17 -4.88
C ALA A 83 14.67 17.27 -6.31
N GLU A 84 13.77 16.38 -6.70
CA GLU A 84 13.05 16.46 -7.98
C GLU A 84 12.10 17.67 -8.02
N ALA A 85 11.34 17.90 -6.94
CA ALA A 85 10.45 19.05 -6.82
C ALA A 85 11.20 20.39 -6.90
N ASP A 86 12.35 20.50 -6.24
CA ASP A 86 13.20 21.70 -6.27
C ASP A 86 13.69 22.01 -7.69
N LYS A 87 14.08 20.99 -8.46
CA LYS A 87 14.50 21.15 -9.86
C LYS A 87 13.36 21.60 -10.77
N ALA A 88 12.12 21.19 -10.44
CA ALA A 88 10.92 21.60 -11.16
C ALA A 88 10.38 22.97 -10.71
N GLY A 89 10.95 23.58 -9.67
CA GLY A 89 10.44 24.84 -9.10
C GLY A 89 9.08 24.68 -8.41
N LEU A 90 8.75 23.48 -7.91
CA LEU A 90 7.48 23.15 -7.26
C LEU A 90 7.70 22.77 -5.79
N SER A 91 6.67 22.89 -4.95
CA SER A 91 6.71 22.24 -3.63
C SER A 91 6.66 20.71 -3.78
N PRO A 92 7.18 19.92 -2.80
CA PRO A 92 7.10 18.46 -2.85
C PRO A 92 5.67 17.93 -2.98
N THR A 93 4.70 18.60 -2.35
CA THR A 93 3.28 18.22 -2.42
C THR A 93 2.71 18.42 -3.81
N GLU A 94 2.95 19.58 -4.42
CA GLU A 94 2.49 19.88 -5.78
C GLU A 94 3.14 18.96 -6.80
N PHE A 95 4.46 18.77 -6.72
CA PHE A 95 5.19 17.86 -7.59
C PHE A 95 4.64 16.44 -7.47
N THR A 96 4.45 15.93 -6.25
CA THR A 96 3.93 14.58 -6.02
C THR A 96 2.52 14.43 -6.60
N ALA A 97 1.63 15.38 -6.35
CA ALA A 97 0.25 15.33 -6.86
C ALA A 97 0.21 15.39 -8.39
N GLN A 98 1.02 16.25 -9.00
CA GLN A 98 1.14 16.35 -10.46
C GLN A 98 1.72 15.06 -11.06
N ALA A 99 2.79 14.53 -10.49
CA ALA A 99 3.43 13.31 -10.98
C ALA A 99 2.55 12.06 -10.82
N LEU A 100 1.74 11.98 -9.76
CA LEU A 100 0.72 10.93 -9.60
C LEU A 100 -0.39 11.07 -10.65
N LYS A 101 -0.81 12.31 -10.96
CA LYS A 101 -1.84 12.58 -11.96
C LYS A 101 -1.36 12.30 -13.39
N SER A 102 -0.10 12.61 -13.72
CA SER A 102 0.50 12.31 -15.02
C SER A 102 0.85 10.84 -15.20
N GLY A 103 1.04 10.11 -14.08
CA GLY A 103 1.50 8.73 -14.07
C GLY A 103 3.02 8.57 -14.11
N ASP A 104 3.76 9.67 -14.06
CA ASP A 104 5.22 9.66 -13.90
C ASP A 104 5.59 9.01 -12.57
N LEU A 105 4.87 9.35 -11.51
CA LEU A 105 4.94 8.71 -10.20
C LEU A 105 3.73 7.79 -10.05
N ARG A 106 3.94 6.59 -9.51
CA ARG A 106 2.88 5.60 -9.28
C ARG A 106 2.88 5.12 -7.85
N MET A 107 1.74 4.62 -7.39
CA MET A 107 1.66 3.91 -6.12
C MET A 107 2.40 2.57 -6.24
N ALA A 108 3.13 2.16 -5.19
CA ALA A 108 3.93 0.94 -5.26
C ALA A 108 3.06 -0.33 -5.45
N CYS A 109 1.84 -0.30 -4.91
CA CYS A 109 0.86 -1.38 -5.00
C CYS A 109 0.37 -1.67 -6.42
N GLU A 110 0.59 -0.76 -7.39
CA GLU A 110 0.28 -1.03 -8.80
C GLU A 110 1.27 -2.00 -9.45
N GLN A 111 2.47 -2.15 -8.90
CA GLN A 111 3.55 -2.98 -9.46
C GLN A 111 4.35 -3.66 -8.34
N PRO A 112 3.75 -4.53 -7.52
CA PRO A 112 4.43 -5.14 -6.36
C PRO A 112 5.66 -5.98 -6.76
N ASP A 113 5.60 -6.62 -7.94
CA ASP A 113 6.63 -7.53 -8.45
C ASP A 113 7.69 -6.83 -9.32
N SER A 114 7.76 -5.49 -9.34
CA SER A 114 8.72 -4.73 -10.17
C SER A 114 10.20 -4.88 -9.76
N GLY A 115 10.47 -5.58 -8.65
CA GLY A 115 11.79 -5.67 -8.04
C GLY A 115 12.15 -4.51 -7.11
N SER A 116 11.42 -3.38 -7.15
CA SER A 116 11.64 -2.23 -6.26
C SER A 116 10.56 -2.06 -5.19
N ASN A 117 9.39 -2.68 -5.36
CA ASN A 117 8.17 -2.36 -4.60
C ASN A 117 7.79 -3.38 -3.52
N HIS A 118 8.75 -4.20 -3.07
CA HIS A 118 8.55 -5.18 -2.00
C HIS A 118 9.34 -4.80 -0.73
N PRO A 119 8.86 -5.18 0.47
CA PRO A 119 9.63 -5.03 1.70
C PRO A 119 10.91 -5.88 1.64
N ARG A 120 12.05 -5.29 1.98
CA ARG A 120 13.36 -5.97 1.96
C ARG A 120 13.88 -6.37 3.33
N ASN A 121 13.46 -5.65 4.37
CA ASN A 121 13.83 -5.93 5.75
C ASN A 121 12.55 -6.03 6.58
N LEU A 122 12.41 -7.11 7.34
CA LEU A 122 11.28 -7.35 8.24
C LEU A 122 11.82 -7.69 9.63
N PHE A 123 11.42 -6.90 10.62
CA PHE A 123 11.71 -7.19 12.02
C PHE A 123 10.52 -7.92 12.63
N VAL A 124 10.76 -9.10 13.21
CA VAL A 124 9.75 -9.89 13.92
C VAL A 124 10.20 -10.02 15.36
N TRP A 125 9.44 -9.43 16.28
CA TRP A 125 9.65 -9.57 17.72
C TRP A 125 8.30 -9.66 18.41
N ARG A 126 8.24 -10.42 19.52
CA ARG A 126 7.00 -10.65 20.29
C ARG A 126 5.83 -11.16 19.42
N SER A 127 6.16 -11.83 18.32
CA SER A 127 5.23 -12.41 17.35
C SER A 127 5.86 -13.69 16.80
N ASN A 128 5.03 -14.71 16.57
CA ASN A 128 5.41 -15.92 15.85
C ASN A 128 4.74 -15.93 14.47
N LEU A 129 5.12 -14.96 13.63
CA LEU A 129 4.46 -14.72 12.35
C LEU A 129 4.45 -15.97 11.46
N LEU A 130 5.59 -16.65 11.35
CA LEU A 130 5.77 -17.78 10.45
C LEU A 130 5.32 -19.13 11.03
N GLY A 131 4.90 -19.18 12.30
CA GLY A 131 4.49 -20.43 12.97
C GLY A 131 3.12 -20.35 13.66
N SER A 132 2.39 -19.24 13.53
CA SER A 132 1.09 -19.08 14.16
C SER A 132 0.16 -18.17 13.35
N SER A 133 0.50 -16.89 13.20
CA SER A 133 -0.44 -15.91 12.64
C SER A 133 -0.40 -15.79 11.12
N GLY A 134 0.62 -16.34 10.45
CA GLY A 134 0.79 -16.31 9.00
C GLY A 134 -0.16 -17.26 8.30
N LYS A 135 -1.25 -16.72 7.74
CA LYS A 135 -2.13 -17.48 6.85
C LYS A 135 -1.46 -17.61 5.48
N GLY A 136 -1.69 -18.74 4.80
CA GLY A 136 -1.04 -19.05 3.52
C GLY A 136 0.43 -19.44 3.68
N HIS A 137 0.73 -20.34 4.63
CA HIS A 137 2.09 -20.81 4.88
C HIS A 137 2.57 -21.89 3.89
N GLU A 138 1.63 -22.59 3.25
CA GLU A 138 1.88 -23.70 2.31
C GLU A 138 2.41 -23.25 0.94
#